data_AF-A0A355USF6-F1
#
_entry.id   AF-A0A355USF6-F1
#
_cell.length_a   1.000
_cell.length_b   1.000
_cell.length_c   1.000
_cell.angle_alpha   90.00
_cell.angle_beta   90.00
_cell.angle_gamma   90.00
#
_symmetry.space_group_name_H-M   'P 1'
#
loop_
_entity.id
_entity.type
_entity.pdbx_description
1 polymer ?
#
loop_
_entity_poly.entity_id
_entity_poly.type
_entity_poly.pdbx_seq_one_letter_code
_entity_poly.pdbx_strand_id
1 'polypeptide(L)'
;MRKRYVGFYGCPPLEAIREACERTSSVPLDLDGDFGHPSAGILPATSCRIIRNIADNALFLKEELSCVVAAVGEDKCDAGRFLARILEEKGLEVFPVENKNRVRRKIVLATARMPLKEKMLAIMETVHTPFEGKAEFCEPSVAFWGVLPHDLRLLELFPDTTWVYGWTRCVEAGVPSDLSLEMEVDPRVKTIFFTQSFCAKQTLAKHLCEKHGGLLVDSDGPISHSLIAKVEAFLRFGNK
;
A
#
# COMPACT_ATOMS: atom_id res chain seq x y z
N MET A 1 19.65 -18.63 16.68
CA MET A 1 18.37 -18.04 17.13
C MET A 1 17.24 -18.72 16.39
N ARG A 2 16.05 -18.88 17.01
CA ARG A 2 14.86 -19.38 16.31
C ARG A 2 14.30 -18.25 15.47
N LYS A 3 14.25 -18.45 14.15
CA LYS A 3 13.61 -17.52 13.22
C LYS A 3 12.12 -17.37 13.57
N ARG A 4 11.59 -16.15 13.52
CA ARG A 4 10.28 -15.77 14.08
C ARG A 4 9.26 -15.41 13.00
N TYR A 5 9.73 -14.81 11.91
CA TYR A 5 8.86 -14.14 10.95
C TYR A 5 9.01 -14.72 9.54
N VAL A 6 7.92 -14.77 8.80
CA VAL A 6 7.95 -14.75 7.33
C VAL A 6 7.68 -13.31 6.92
N GLY A 7 8.71 -12.66 6.37
CA GLY A 7 8.53 -11.33 5.80
C GLY A 7 7.74 -11.44 4.50
N PHE A 8 6.90 -10.46 4.20
CA PHE A 8 6.30 -10.32 2.88
C PHE A 8 6.24 -8.84 2.49
N TYR A 9 6.07 -8.56 1.20
CA TYR A 9 5.83 -7.20 0.74
C TYR A 9 4.97 -7.16 -0.52
N GLY A 10 4.30 -6.02 -0.77
CA GLY A 10 3.27 -5.93 -1.81
C GLY A 10 2.05 -6.78 -1.45
N CYS A 11 1.38 -7.34 -2.46
CA CYS A 11 0.18 -8.14 -2.25
C CYS A 11 0.36 -9.55 -2.86
N PRO A 12 1.28 -10.37 -2.33
CA PRO A 12 1.45 -11.74 -2.80
C PRO A 12 0.16 -12.55 -2.58
N PRO A 13 -0.03 -13.69 -3.26
CA PRO A 13 -1.15 -14.56 -2.97
C PRO A 13 -1.17 -14.99 -1.50
N LEU A 14 -2.35 -14.97 -0.89
CA LEU A 14 -2.52 -15.26 0.54
C LEU A 14 -2.03 -16.67 0.90
N GLU A 15 -2.26 -17.64 0.01
CA GLU A 15 -1.80 -19.01 0.14
C GLU A 15 -0.28 -19.10 0.21
N ALA A 16 0.46 -18.27 -0.54
CA ALA A 16 1.92 -18.28 -0.53
C ALA A 16 2.48 -17.80 0.82
N ILE A 17 1.84 -16.78 1.44
CA ILE A 17 2.19 -16.34 2.78
C ILE A 17 1.89 -17.47 3.79
N ARG A 18 0.71 -18.08 3.71
CA ARG A 18 0.28 -19.14 4.64
C ARG A 18 1.18 -20.37 4.57
N GLU A 19 1.46 -20.87 3.37
CA GLU A 19 2.34 -22.01 3.16
C GLU A 19 3.74 -21.76 3.73
N ALA A 20 4.30 -20.56 3.51
CA ALA A 20 5.59 -20.18 4.07
C ALA A 20 5.55 -20.17 5.61
N CYS A 21 4.52 -19.56 6.22
CA CYS A 21 4.34 -19.52 7.67
C CYS A 21 4.19 -20.92 8.28
N GLU A 22 3.39 -21.79 7.66
CA GLU A 22 3.18 -23.17 8.10
C GLU A 22 4.48 -23.98 8.03
N ARG A 23 5.18 -23.91 6.89
CA ARG A 23 6.46 -24.61 6.66
C ARG A 23 7.53 -24.24 7.69
N THR A 24 7.57 -22.98 8.11
CA THR A 24 8.62 -22.47 9.02
C THR A 24 8.15 -22.25 10.45
N SER A 25 6.88 -22.56 10.76
CA SER A 25 6.24 -22.28 12.06
C SER A 25 6.48 -20.83 12.53
N SER A 26 6.32 -19.88 11.61
CA SER A 26 6.58 -18.44 11.80
C SER A 26 5.31 -17.62 11.58
N VAL A 27 5.31 -16.35 12.00
CA VAL A 27 4.17 -15.44 11.79
C VAL A 27 4.46 -14.46 10.64
N PRO A 28 3.44 -14.02 9.88
CA PRO A 28 3.65 -13.08 8.79
C PRO A 28 4.04 -11.68 9.32
N LEU A 29 4.91 -10.99 8.59
CA LEU A 29 5.31 -9.61 8.87
C LEU A 29 5.36 -8.80 7.57
N ASP A 30 4.57 -7.74 7.49
CA ASP A 30 4.60 -6.82 6.34
C ASP A 30 5.87 -5.95 6.39
N LEU A 31 6.73 -6.10 5.40
CA LEU A 31 7.97 -5.35 5.28
C LEU A 31 7.77 -3.96 4.64
N ASP A 32 6.60 -3.65 4.08
CA ASP A 32 6.28 -2.32 3.53
C ASP A 32 6.18 -1.24 4.64
N GLY A 33 5.90 -1.67 5.88
CA GLY A 33 5.72 -0.80 7.06
C GLY A 33 6.97 -0.03 7.50
N ASP A 34 6.78 1.11 8.16
CA ASP A 34 7.89 1.83 8.79
C ASP A 34 8.08 1.36 10.24
N PHE A 35 9.16 0.63 10.50
CA PHE A 35 9.54 0.18 11.84
C PHE A 35 10.66 1.02 12.47
N GLY A 36 11.08 2.11 11.82
CA GLY A 36 12.17 2.96 12.30
C GLY A 36 13.55 2.30 12.25
N HIS A 37 13.70 1.22 11.47
CA HIS A 37 14.99 0.57 11.28
C HIS A 37 15.97 1.47 10.50
N PRO A 38 17.29 1.35 10.77
CA PRO A 38 18.29 2.13 10.08
C PRO A 38 18.33 1.79 8.58
N SER A 39 18.66 2.81 7.78
CA SER A 39 18.85 2.64 6.33
C SER A 39 19.89 1.55 6.03
N ALA A 40 19.51 0.58 5.21
CA ALA A 40 20.41 -0.47 4.75
C ALA A 40 21.49 0.04 3.78
N GLY A 41 21.29 1.22 3.17
CA GLY A 41 22.28 1.86 2.29
C GLY A 41 22.49 1.15 0.95
N ILE A 42 21.58 0.24 0.58
CA ILE A 42 21.67 -0.56 -0.66
C ILE A 42 20.82 0.00 -1.81
N LEU A 43 20.08 1.08 -1.57
CA LEU A 43 19.16 1.69 -2.54
C LEU A 43 19.54 3.16 -2.81
N PRO A 44 19.27 3.67 -4.02
CA PRO A 44 19.37 5.10 -4.30
C PRO A 44 18.46 5.94 -3.39
N ALA A 45 18.88 7.18 -3.11
CA ALA A 45 18.04 8.14 -2.37
C ALA A 45 16.70 8.43 -3.08
N THR A 46 16.63 8.21 -4.39
CA THR A 46 15.45 8.38 -5.24
C THR A 46 14.54 7.14 -5.29
N SER A 47 14.75 6.15 -4.42
CA SER A 47 13.79 5.06 -4.25
C SER A 47 12.61 5.49 -3.39
N CYS A 48 11.39 5.11 -3.78
CA CYS A 48 10.21 5.45 -2.99
C CYS A 48 10.29 4.86 -1.58
N ARG A 49 9.62 5.52 -0.62
CA ARG A 49 9.71 5.16 0.80
C ARG A 49 9.35 3.71 1.10
N ILE A 50 8.34 3.16 0.45
CA ILE A 50 7.93 1.75 0.61
C ILE A 50 9.10 0.80 0.28
N ILE A 51 9.78 1.01 -0.86
CA ILE A 51 10.89 0.13 -1.26
C ILE A 51 12.08 0.26 -0.30
N ARG A 52 12.33 1.46 0.23
CA ARG A 52 13.35 1.66 1.27
C ARG A 52 12.99 0.94 2.56
N ASN A 53 11.75 1.07 3.04
CA ASN A 53 11.26 0.34 4.21
C ASN A 53 11.46 -1.18 4.05
N ILE A 54 11.11 -1.76 2.90
CA ILE A 54 11.30 -3.20 2.64
C ILE A 54 12.78 -3.58 2.82
N ALA A 55 13.70 -2.83 2.20
CA ALA A 55 15.13 -3.11 2.27
C ALA A 55 15.67 -2.98 3.70
N ASP A 56 15.30 -1.89 4.38
CA ASP A 56 15.75 -1.57 5.73
C ASP A 56 15.25 -2.63 6.72
N ASN A 57 13.95 -2.98 6.65
CA ASN A 57 13.33 -4.00 7.49
C ASN A 57 13.90 -5.39 7.22
N ALA A 58 13.99 -5.81 5.96
CA ALA A 58 14.46 -7.15 5.61
C ALA A 58 15.90 -7.39 6.07
N LEU A 59 16.79 -6.41 5.88
CA LEU A 59 18.20 -6.57 6.23
C LEU A 59 18.45 -6.40 7.72
N PHE A 60 17.71 -5.51 8.40
CA PHE A 60 17.78 -5.38 9.85
C PHE A 60 17.29 -6.66 10.55
N LEU A 61 16.17 -7.22 10.09
CA LEU A 61 15.55 -8.42 10.67
C LEU A 61 16.07 -9.74 10.08
N LYS A 62 17.18 -9.73 9.33
CA LYS A 62 17.68 -10.89 8.58
C LYS A 62 17.76 -12.18 9.41
N GLU A 63 18.24 -12.08 10.64
CA GLU A 63 18.39 -13.23 11.55
C GLU A 63 17.06 -13.69 12.20
N GLU A 64 16.02 -12.87 12.12
CA GLU A 64 14.67 -13.18 12.60
C GLU A 64 13.74 -13.66 11.48
N LEU A 65 14.12 -13.47 10.22
CA LEU A 65 13.34 -13.85 9.04
C LEU A 65 13.65 -15.27 8.57
N SER A 66 12.63 -16.13 8.61
CA SER A 66 12.59 -17.45 8.01
C SER A 66 12.84 -17.37 6.51
N CYS A 67 12.05 -16.56 5.83
CA CYS A 67 12.19 -16.21 4.43
C CYS A 67 11.42 -14.91 4.13
N VAL A 68 11.48 -14.45 2.89
CA VAL A 68 10.70 -13.31 2.37
C VAL A 68 9.83 -13.76 1.21
N VAL A 69 8.51 -13.65 1.32
CA VAL A 69 7.55 -13.86 0.22
C VAL A 69 7.40 -12.54 -0.55
N ALA A 70 8.01 -12.47 -1.72
CA ALA A 70 8.17 -11.25 -2.50
C ALA A 70 7.17 -11.20 -3.65
N ALA A 71 6.23 -10.25 -3.63
CA ALA A 71 5.40 -10.00 -4.81
C ALA A 71 6.25 -9.40 -5.94
N VAL A 72 6.31 -10.08 -7.09
CA VAL A 72 7.11 -9.67 -8.26
C VAL A 72 6.31 -9.58 -9.57
N GLY A 73 4.99 -9.78 -9.51
CA GLY A 73 4.11 -9.76 -10.68
C GLY A 73 3.77 -8.35 -11.19
N GLU A 74 2.75 -8.28 -12.05
CA GLU A 74 2.20 -7.02 -12.58
C GLU A 74 1.73 -6.06 -11.46
N ASP A 75 1.40 -6.60 -10.29
CA ASP A 75 0.99 -5.85 -9.11
C ASP A 75 2.15 -5.09 -8.43
N LYS A 76 3.42 -5.39 -8.77
CA LYS A 76 4.61 -4.72 -8.21
C LYS A 76 5.45 -4.01 -9.29
N CYS A 77 5.98 -2.86 -8.91
CA CYS A 77 6.91 -2.10 -9.73
C CYS A 77 8.28 -2.80 -9.86
N ASP A 78 9.06 -2.42 -10.87
CA ASP A 78 10.41 -2.95 -11.11
C ASP A 78 11.33 -2.79 -9.89
N ALA A 79 11.20 -1.69 -9.13
CA ALA A 79 11.99 -1.49 -7.92
C ALA A 79 11.77 -2.60 -6.88
N GLY A 80 10.54 -3.10 -6.74
CA GLY A 80 10.25 -4.26 -5.89
C GLY A 80 10.83 -5.55 -6.46
N ARG A 81 10.71 -5.77 -7.77
CA ARG A 81 11.26 -6.97 -8.44
C ARG A 81 12.79 -7.03 -8.33
N PHE A 82 13.46 -5.91 -8.56
CA PHE A 82 14.91 -5.80 -8.41
C PHE A 82 15.34 -6.01 -6.95
N LEU A 83 14.57 -5.46 -6.00
CA LEU A 83 14.86 -5.66 -4.58
C LEU A 83 14.76 -7.13 -4.16
N ALA A 84 13.81 -7.91 -4.70
CA ALA A 84 13.75 -9.36 -4.46
C ALA A 84 15.10 -10.04 -4.74
N ARG A 85 15.68 -9.73 -5.91
CA ARG A 85 16.98 -10.29 -6.33
C ARG A 85 18.13 -9.78 -5.46
N ILE A 86 18.14 -8.50 -5.12
CA ILE A 86 19.17 -7.91 -4.26
C ILE A 86 19.13 -8.54 -2.86
N LEU A 87 17.95 -8.76 -2.28
CA LEU A 87 17.81 -9.39 -0.96
C LEU A 87 18.32 -10.83 -0.96
N GLU A 88 18.06 -11.59 -2.03
CA GLU A 88 18.61 -12.93 -2.22
C GLU A 88 20.15 -12.91 -2.25
N GLU A 89 20.76 -11.99 -3.00
CA GLU A 89 22.22 -11.81 -3.05
C GLU A 89 22.82 -11.33 -1.71
N LYS A 90 22.02 -10.64 -0.89
CA LYS A 90 22.37 -10.30 0.49
C LYS A 90 22.18 -11.46 1.47
N GLY A 91 21.78 -12.64 0.99
CA GLY A 91 21.71 -13.89 1.74
C GLY A 91 20.41 -14.08 2.52
N LEU A 92 19.30 -13.46 2.10
CA LEU A 92 17.97 -13.85 2.53
C LEU A 92 17.43 -14.98 1.63
N GLU A 93 16.63 -15.87 2.22
CA GLU A 93 15.80 -16.81 1.45
C GLU A 93 14.58 -16.04 0.92
N VAL A 94 14.52 -15.82 -0.40
CA VAL A 94 13.46 -15.03 -1.04
C VAL A 94 12.63 -15.92 -1.95
N PHE A 95 11.31 -15.88 -1.80
CA PHE A 95 10.33 -16.55 -2.62
C PHE A 95 9.60 -15.53 -3.50
N PRO A 96 10.06 -15.31 -4.74
CA PRO A 96 9.34 -14.47 -5.69
C PRO A 96 8.03 -15.14 -6.10
N VAL A 97 6.91 -14.42 -5.99
CA VAL A 97 5.57 -14.88 -6.33
C VAL A 97 4.81 -13.83 -7.12
N GLU A 98 3.86 -14.27 -7.95
CA GLU A 98 3.02 -13.39 -8.75
C GLU A 98 1.56 -13.52 -8.31
N ASN A 99 0.89 -12.41 -8.04
CA ASN A 99 -0.55 -12.43 -7.76
C ASN A 99 -1.36 -12.34 -9.06
N LYS A 100 -1.85 -13.50 -9.51
CA LYS A 100 -2.62 -13.67 -10.75
C LYS A 100 -4.13 -13.68 -10.53
N ASN A 101 -4.61 -13.33 -9.35
CA ASN A 101 -6.03 -13.30 -9.09
C ASN A 101 -6.74 -12.34 -10.05
N ARG A 102 -7.89 -12.79 -10.58
CA ARG A 102 -8.77 -12.02 -11.47
C ARG A 102 -10.21 -11.92 -10.97
N VAL A 103 -10.56 -12.70 -9.95
CA VAL A 103 -11.90 -12.69 -9.36
C VAL A 103 -11.94 -11.66 -8.24
N ARG A 104 -12.69 -10.58 -8.46
CA ARG A 104 -12.89 -9.52 -7.46
C ARG A 104 -13.65 -10.06 -6.25
N ARG A 105 -13.08 -9.91 -5.07
CA ARG A 105 -13.81 -9.99 -3.79
C ARG A 105 -14.74 -8.79 -3.66
N LYS A 106 -15.77 -8.93 -2.82
CA LYS A 106 -16.69 -7.83 -2.52
C LYS A 106 -15.92 -6.70 -1.81
N ILE A 107 -16.09 -5.48 -2.31
CA ILE A 107 -15.61 -4.26 -1.65
C ILE A 107 -16.59 -3.88 -0.53
N VAL A 108 -16.07 -3.65 0.66
CA VAL A 108 -16.79 -3.33 1.90
C VAL A 108 -16.12 -2.16 2.62
N LEU A 109 -14.85 -2.29 2.97
CA LEU A 109 -14.05 -1.31 3.72
C LEU A 109 -13.82 -0.02 2.93
N ALA A 110 -13.45 -0.10 1.66
CA ALA A 110 -13.20 1.09 0.84
C ALA A 110 -14.42 2.01 0.70
N THR A 111 -15.63 1.49 0.90
CA THR A 111 -16.90 2.25 0.84
C THR A 111 -17.55 2.50 2.20
N ALA A 112 -16.89 2.12 3.29
CA ALA A 112 -17.45 2.18 4.63
C ALA A 112 -17.39 3.59 5.25
N ARG A 113 -18.31 3.90 6.18
CA ARG A 113 -18.18 5.01 7.14
C ARG A 113 -17.18 4.60 8.22
N MET A 114 -15.96 5.11 8.13
CA MET A 114 -14.86 4.79 9.05
C MET A 114 -13.74 5.82 8.87
N PRO A 115 -13.04 6.24 9.95
CA PRO A 115 -11.85 7.08 9.86
C PRO A 115 -10.89 6.55 8.79
N LEU A 116 -10.43 7.42 7.88
CA LEU A 116 -9.69 6.97 6.70
C LEU A 116 -8.40 6.21 7.06
N LYS A 117 -7.72 6.63 8.13
CA LYS A 117 -6.52 5.95 8.64
C LYS A 117 -6.82 4.49 9.00
N GLU A 118 -7.86 4.25 9.81
CA GLU A 118 -8.28 2.91 10.23
C GLU A 118 -8.74 2.08 9.03
N LYS A 119 -9.50 2.69 8.12
CA LYS A 119 -9.96 2.05 6.88
C LYS A 119 -8.80 1.57 6.02
N MET A 120 -7.79 2.42 5.80
CA MET A 120 -6.62 2.06 5.00
C MET A 120 -5.80 0.94 5.65
N LEU A 121 -5.57 1.00 6.96
CA LEU A 121 -4.86 -0.05 7.71
C LEU A 121 -5.63 -1.37 7.69
N ALA A 122 -6.95 -1.35 7.88
CA ALA A 122 -7.79 -2.53 7.81
C ALA A 122 -7.77 -3.16 6.42
N ILE A 123 -7.70 -2.37 5.34
CA ILE A 123 -7.53 -2.89 3.98
C ILE A 123 -6.15 -3.55 3.81
N MET A 124 -5.07 -2.95 4.31
CA MET A 124 -3.72 -3.56 4.21
C MET A 124 -3.62 -4.87 4.98
N GLU A 125 -4.26 -4.97 6.15
CA GLU A 125 -4.36 -6.22 6.92
C GLU A 125 -4.99 -7.37 6.09
N THR A 126 -5.86 -7.05 5.12
CA THR A 126 -6.48 -8.06 4.23
C THR A 126 -5.52 -8.78 3.28
N VAL A 127 -4.26 -8.33 3.19
CA VAL A 127 -3.20 -9.03 2.45
C VAL A 127 -2.91 -10.40 3.07
N HIS A 128 -2.91 -10.50 4.41
CA HIS A 128 -2.65 -11.77 5.11
C HIS A 128 -3.81 -12.25 6.00
N THR A 129 -4.73 -11.36 6.38
CA THR A 129 -5.88 -11.68 7.24
C THR A 129 -7.18 -11.25 6.55
N PRO A 130 -7.92 -12.16 5.89
CA PRO A 130 -9.18 -11.81 5.22
C PRO A 130 -10.17 -11.09 6.13
N PHE A 131 -10.82 -10.05 5.59
CA PHE A 131 -11.89 -9.37 6.30
C PHE A 131 -13.21 -10.14 6.17
N GLU A 132 -13.76 -10.61 7.30
CA GLU A 132 -15.02 -11.35 7.37
C GLU A 132 -16.17 -10.54 8.00
N GLY A 133 -15.89 -9.29 8.37
CA GLY A 133 -16.83 -8.41 9.06
C GLY A 133 -17.89 -7.77 8.16
N LYS A 134 -18.72 -6.95 8.79
CA LYS A 134 -19.60 -5.99 8.11
C LYS A 134 -19.12 -4.59 8.44
N ALA A 135 -19.27 -3.68 7.49
CA ALA A 135 -19.05 -2.25 7.71
C ALA A 135 -20.28 -1.47 7.20
N GLU A 136 -20.58 -0.35 7.84
CA GLU A 136 -21.67 0.54 7.41
C GLU A 136 -21.26 1.21 6.09
N PHE A 137 -22.01 1.00 5.02
CA PHE A 137 -21.82 1.73 3.78
C PHE A 137 -22.14 3.23 3.97
N CYS A 138 -21.40 4.10 3.29
CA CYS A 138 -21.74 5.53 3.21
C CYS A 138 -21.63 6.04 1.79
N GLU A 139 -22.37 7.10 1.47
CA GLU A 139 -22.09 7.91 0.28
C GLU A 139 -20.85 8.79 0.55
N PRO A 140 -19.96 8.98 -0.45
CA PRO A 140 -18.71 9.65 -0.22
C PRO A 140 -18.86 11.18 -0.23
N SER A 141 -18.31 11.84 0.77
CA SER A 141 -18.11 13.30 0.71
C SER A 141 -16.85 13.68 -0.07
N VAL A 142 -15.85 12.79 -0.02
CA VAL A 142 -14.56 12.86 -0.71
C VAL A 142 -14.06 11.45 -1.02
N ALA A 143 -13.02 11.36 -1.82
CA ALA A 143 -12.33 10.12 -2.10
C ALA A 143 -10.81 10.30 -1.97
N PHE A 144 -10.16 9.21 -1.56
CA PHE A 144 -8.71 9.06 -1.53
C PHE A 144 -8.34 7.98 -2.53
N TRP A 145 -7.57 8.34 -3.54
CA TRP A 145 -6.97 7.39 -4.49
C TRP A 145 -5.50 7.24 -4.14
N GLY A 146 -4.99 6.02 -3.99
CA GLY A 146 -3.54 5.84 -3.84
C GLY A 146 -3.11 4.56 -3.12
N VAL A 147 -1.94 4.68 -2.50
CA VAL A 147 -1.32 3.69 -1.61
C VAL A 147 -1.28 4.24 -0.18
N LEU A 148 -0.91 3.42 0.81
CA LEU A 148 -0.75 3.89 2.18
C LEU A 148 0.38 4.94 2.26
N PRO A 149 0.13 6.15 2.81
CA PRO A 149 1.17 7.12 3.13
C PRO A 149 2.12 6.59 4.19
N HIS A 150 3.36 7.07 4.17
CA HIS A 150 4.31 6.75 5.24
C HIS A 150 3.91 7.47 6.53
N ASP A 151 3.59 8.76 6.43
CA ASP A 151 3.09 9.54 7.54
C ASP A 151 1.56 9.53 7.54
N LEU A 152 1.00 8.69 8.43
CA LEU A 152 -0.44 8.44 8.51
C LEU A 152 -1.25 9.66 8.97
N ARG A 153 -0.61 10.73 9.48
CA ARG A 153 -1.29 11.99 9.85
C ARG A 153 -2.01 12.62 8.66
N LEU A 154 -1.55 12.35 7.43
CA LEU A 154 -2.23 12.80 6.22
C LEU A 154 -3.67 12.25 6.15
N LEU A 155 -3.89 11.01 6.57
CA LEU A 155 -5.18 10.34 6.50
C LEU A 155 -6.15 10.88 7.56
N GLU A 156 -5.64 11.47 8.64
CA GLU A 156 -6.44 12.04 9.73
C GLU A 156 -7.14 13.36 9.33
N LEU A 157 -6.75 13.96 8.19
CA LEU A 157 -7.37 15.17 7.65
C LEU A 157 -8.74 14.90 7.00
N PHE A 158 -9.03 13.64 6.69
CA PHE A 158 -10.17 13.23 5.88
C PHE A 158 -11.38 12.88 6.75
N PRO A 159 -12.61 13.17 6.29
CA PRO A 159 -13.82 12.75 6.99
C PRO A 159 -14.03 11.23 6.92
N ASP A 160 -14.80 10.68 7.87
CA ASP A 160 -15.10 9.24 7.92
C ASP A 160 -15.86 8.72 6.70
N THR A 161 -16.52 9.60 5.96
CA THR A 161 -17.21 9.31 4.70
C THR A 161 -16.30 9.38 3.48
N THR A 162 -14.99 9.22 3.66
CA THR A 162 -14.04 9.14 2.54
C THR A 162 -14.06 7.76 1.92
N TRP A 163 -14.35 7.66 0.62
CA TRP A 163 -14.14 6.41 -0.12
C TRP A 163 -12.68 6.23 -0.52
N VAL A 164 -12.26 4.97 -0.64
CA VAL A 164 -10.91 4.60 -1.09
C VAL A 164 -10.97 4.07 -2.52
N TYR A 165 -10.13 4.63 -3.39
CA TYR A 165 -9.92 4.23 -4.77
C TYR A 165 -8.47 3.79 -5.00
N GLY A 166 -8.15 3.42 -6.24
CA GLY A 166 -6.80 3.09 -6.65
C GLY A 166 -6.34 1.71 -6.18
N TRP A 167 -5.02 1.55 -6.06
CA TRP A 167 -4.41 0.27 -5.73
C TRP A 167 -4.90 -0.31 -4.40
N THR A 168 -5.09 0.52 -3.37
CA THR A 168 -5.61 0.04 -2.08
C THR A 168 -6.98 -0.64 -2.21
N ARG A 169 -7.88 -0.13 -3.06
CA ARG A 169 -9.16 -0.81 -3.35
C ARG A 169 -8.96 -2.14 -4.10
N CYS A 170 -7.94 -2.22 -4.94
CA CYS A 170 -7.58 -3.46 -5.65
C CYS A 170 -7.06 -4.53 -4.68
N VAL A 171 -6.31 -4.12 -3.65
CA VAL A 171 -5.89 -5.02 -2.55
C VAL A 171 -7.10 -5.58 -1.82
N GLU A 172 -8.04 -4.72 -1.42
CA GLU A 172 -9.28 -5.18 -0.79
C GLU A 172 -10.02 -6.20 -1.67
N ALA A 173 -10.18 -5.88 -2.96
CA ALA A 173 -10.80 -6.75 -3.95
C ALA A 173 -9.98 -8.03 -4.23
N GLY A 174 -8.77 -8.18 -3.69
CA GLY A 174 -7.92 -9.36 -3.86
C GLY A 174 -7.31 -9.50 -5.25
N VAL A 175 -7.33 -8.42 -6.04
CA VAL A 175 -6.89 -8.37 -7.44
C VAL A 175 -5.95 -7.17 -7.64
N PRO A 176 -4.77 -7.15 -7.00
CA PRO A 176 -3.91 -5.97 -6.92
C PRO A 176 -3.34 -5.49 -8.28
N SER A 177 -3.45 -6.30 -9.33
CA SER A 177 -3.08 -5.99 -10.72
C SER A 177 -4.26 -5.57 -11.62
N ASP A 178 -5.48 -5.43 -11.08
CA ASP A 178 -6.66 -5.02 -11.85
C ASP A 178 -6.62 -3.52 -12.19
N LEU A 179 -5.97 -3.20 -13.32
CA LEU A 179 -5.86 -1.82 -13.81
C LEU A 179 -7.23 -1.17 -14.05
N SER A 180 -8.23 -1.93 -14.48
CA SER A 180 -9.57 -1.37 -14.73
C SER A 180 -10.17 -0.87 -13.42
N LEU A 181 -10.10 -1.67 -12.34
CA LEU A 181 -10.52 -1.25 -11.01
C LEU A 181 -9.66 -0.11 -10.46
N GLU A 182 -8.34 -0.10 -10.71
CA GLU A 182 -7.47 0.99 -10.25
C GLU A 182 -7.82 2.34 -10.91
N MET A 183 -8.28 2.31 -12.16
CA MET A 183 -8.70 3.48 -12.95
C MET A 183 -10.13 3.97 -12.65
N GLU A 184 -10.97 3.18 -11.98
CA GLU A 184 -12.34 3.56 -11.64
C GLU A 184 -12.35 4.72 -10.61
N VAL A 185 -12.82 5.90 -11.01
CA VAL A 185 -13.01 7.07 -10.14
C VAL A 185 -14.36 7.69 -10.45
N ASP A 186 -15.18 7.97 -9.44
CA ASP A 186 -16.43 8.71 -9.64
C ASP A 186 -16.11 10.18 -9.92
N PRO A 187 -16.39 10.71 -11.13
CA PRO A 187 -16.10 12.10 -11.48
C PRO A 187 -16.86 13.11 -10.62
N ARG A 188 -17.94 12.68 -9.93
CA ARG A 188 -18.73 13.53 -9.04
C ARG A 188 -18.15 13.62 -7.64
N VAL A 189 -17.10 12.85 -7.27
CA VAL A 189 -16.58 12.72 -5.89
C VAL A 189 -15.15 13.24 -5.66
N LYS A 190 -15.00 14.05 -4.60
CA LYS A 190 -13.81 14.77 -4.09
C LYS A 190 -12.47 14.07 -4.15
N THR A 191 -11.77 13.89 -5.26
CA THR A 191 -10.65 12.94 -5.22
C THR A 191 -9.29 13.60 -4.98
N ILE A 192 -8.63 13.19 -3.89
CA ILE A 192 -7.20 13.40 -3.68
C ILE A 192 -6.46 12.17 -4.21
N PHE A 193 -5.49 12.40 -5.09
CA PHE A 193 -4.63 11.39 -5.69
C PHE A 193 -3.29 11.39 -4.96
N PHE A 194 -3.08 10.44 -4.07
CA PHE A 194 -1.88 10.32 -3.28
C PHE A 194 -0.90 9.28 -3.87
N THR A 195 0.39 9.62 -3.84
CA THR A 195 1.47 8.68 -4.13
C THR A 195 2.65 8.88 -3.17
N GLN A 196 3.45 7.85 -2.98
CA GLN A 196 4.80 8.03 -2.44
C GLN A 196 5.67 8.74 -3.49
N SER A 197 6.54 9.66 -3.08
CA SER A 197 7.50 10.25 -4.00
C SER A 197 8.35 9.17 -4.68
N PHE A 198 8.66 9.36 -5.96
CA PHE A 198 9.37 8.40 -6.82
C PHE A 198 8.63 7.07 -7.09
N CYS A 199 7.34 6.97 -6.75
CA CYS A 199 6.55 5.80 -7.09
C CYS A 199 6.11 5.85 -8.57
N ALA A 200 6.19 4.72 -9.28
CA ALA A 200 5.69 4.60 -10.66
C ALA A 200 4.19 4.94 -10.81
N LYS A 201 3.41 4.79 -9.73
CA LYS A 201 1.98 5.15 -9.71
C LYS A 201 1.72 6.65 -9.91
N GLN A 202 2.74 7.51 -9.79
CA GLN A 202 2.63 8.94 -10.10
C GLN A 202 2.09 9.21 -11.50
N THR A 203 2.48 8.38 -12.49
CA THR A 203 2.00 8.52 -13.86
C THR A 203 0.47 8.37 -13.94
N LEU A 204 -0.07 7.32 -13.32
CA LEU A 204 -1.50 7.07 -13.32
C LEU A 204 -2.25 8.08 -12.44
N ALA A 205 -1.70 8.41 -11.27
CA ALA A 205 -2.25 9.40 -10.36
C ALA A 205 -2.41 10.77 -11.05
N LYS A 206 -1.37 11.23 -11.75
CA LYS A 206 -1.39 12.48 -12.51
C LYS A 206 -2.45 12.45 -13.61
N HIS A 207 -2.48 11.38 -14.41
CA HIS A 207 -3.45 11.23 -15.49
C HIS A 207 -4.90 11.29 -14.97
N LEU A 208 -5.21 10.54 -13.91
CA LEU A 208 -6.55 10.53 -13.33
C LEU A 208 -6.89 11.86 -12.64
N CYS A 209 -5.91 12.50 -11.99
CA CYS A 209 -6.09 13.82 -11.40
C CYS A 209 -6.47 14.87 -12.45
N GLU A 210 -5.78 14.90 -13.59
CA GLU A 210 -6.09 15.80 -14.71
C GLU A 210 -7.45 15.48 -15.33
N LYS A 211 -7.77 14.20 -15.50
CA LYS A 211 -9.04 13.73 -16.07
C LYS A 211 -10.26 14.05 -15.20
N HIS A 212 -10.12 13.98 -13.88
CA HIS A 212 -11.24 14.06 -12.94
C HIS A 212 -11.26 15.34 -12.08
N GLY A 213 -10.32 16.27 -12.29
CA GLY A 213 -10.26 17.53 -11.55
C GLY A 213 -9.97 17.34 -10.05
N GLY A 214 -8.96 16.54 -9.73
CA GLY A 214 -8.56 16.25 -8.34
C GLY A 214 -7.39 17.09 -7.82
N LEU A 215 -6.90 16.69 -6.64
CA LEU A 215 -5.64 17.18 -6.08
C LEU A 215 -4.58 16.09 -6.11
N LEU A 216 -3.50 16.30 -6.86
CA LEU A 216 -2.33 15.44 -6.81
C LEU A 216 -1.46 15.80 -5.60
N VAL A 217 -1.14 14.78 -4.79
CA VAL A 217 -0.31 14.87 -3.60
C VAL A 217 0.74 13.76 -3.62
N ASP A 218 1.98 14.11 -3.34
CA ASP A 218 3.01 13.15 -3.01
C ASP A 218 3.82 13.57 -1.79
N SER A 219 4.44 12.61 -1.14
CA SER A 219 5.31 12.83 0.01
C SER A 219 6.43 11.81 0.06
N ASP A 220 7.60 12.24 0.50
CA ASP A 220 8.72 11.36 0.81
C ASP A 220 8.97 11.28 2.33
N GLY A 221 8.32 10.34 3.01
CA GLY A 221 8.43 10.24 4.46
C GLY A 221 7.49 11.22 5.19
N PRO A 222 7.98 12.03 6.15
CA PRO A 222 7.15 12.97 6.91
C PRO A 222 6.46 14.03 6.05
N ILE A 223 5.21 14.35 6.36
CA ILE A 223 4.48 15.44 5.68
C ILE A 223 4.82 16.81 6.28
N SER A 224 4.89 17.83 5.42
CA SER A 224 5.11 19.22 5.84
C SER A 224 3.81 19.94 6.20
N HIS A 225 3.90 21.01 6.99
CA HIS A 225 2.75 21.89 7.27
C HIS A 225 2.12 22.46 6.00
N SER A 226 2.93 22.78 4.98
CA SER A 226 2.42 23.25 3.70
C SER A 226 1.59 22.20 2.99
N LEU A 227 1.97 20.92 3.07
CA LEU A 227 1.21 19.84 2.46
C LEU A 227 -0.12 19.61 3.19
N ILE A 228 -0.09 19.61 4.52
CA ILE A 228 -1.30 19.54 5.36
C ILE A 228 -2.26 20.66 4.98
N ALA A 229 -1.81 21.91 4.98
CA ALA A 229 -2.65 23.07 4.65
C ALA A 229 -3.24 22.99 3.24
N LYS A 230 -2.47 22.52 2.25
CA LYS A 230 -2.93 22.31 0.87
C LYS A 230 -4.06 21.28 0.81
N VAL A 231 -3.91 20.16 1.52
CA VAL A 231 -4.92 19.10 1.58
C VAL A 231 -6.18 19.58 2.30
N GLU A 232 -6.04 20.23 3.46
CA GLU A 232 -7.17 20.79 4.19
C GLU A 232 -7.94 21.84 3.38
N ALA A 233 -7.23 22.73 2.68
CA ALA A 233 -7.85 23.73 1.83
C ALA A 233 -8.67 23.08 0.70
N PHE A 234 -8.14 22.04 0.05
CA PHE A 234 -8.90 21.31 -0.97
C PHE A 234 -10.09 20.54 -0.38
N LEU A 235 -9.93 19.92 0.79
CA LEU A 235 -11.02 19.23 1.48
C LEU A 235 -12.14 20.18 1.90
N ARG A 236 -11.84 21.43 2.27
CA ARG A 236 -12.85 22.42 2.69
C ARG A 236 -13.44 23.23 1.54
N PHE A 237 -12.60 23.69 0.62
CA PHE A 237 -12.95 24.69 -0.40
C PHE A 237 -12.78 24.20 -1.84
N GLY A 238 -12.22 23.01 -2.04
CA GLY A 238 -12.10 22.41 -3.37
C GLY A 238 -13.48 22.19 -3.97
N ASN A 239 -13.71 22.84 -5.11
CA ASN A 239 -14.92 22.64 -5.89
C ASN A 239 -14.86 21.33 -6.65
N LYS A 240 -16.04 20.87 -7.05
CA LYS A 240 -16.20 19.93 -8.14
C LYS A 240 -17.42 20.26 -8.98
#